data_AF-A0A484Z879-F1
#
_entry.id   AF-A0A484Z879-F1
#
_cell.length_a   1.000
_cell.length_b   1.000
_cell.length_c   1.000
_cell.angle_alpha   90.00
_cell.angle_beta   90.00
_cell.angle_gamma   90.00
#
_symmetry.space_group_name_H-M   'P 1'
#
loop_
_entity.id
_entity.type
_entity.pdbx_description
1 polymer ?
#
loop_
_entity_poly.entity_id
_entity_poly.type
_entity_poly.pdbx_seq_one_letter_code
_entity_poly.pdbx_strand_id
1 'polypeptide(L)'
;MFTGIVQGTAKVVSIDEKPNFRTHVVELPEYMLDGIETGASIAHNGCCLTVTEINGNHISFDLMKETLRITNLGELAVGDTVNVERAAKFSDEIGGHLMSGHIMTTAEVAKIITSENNRQIWFKVQDPALMKYILYKGFIGIDGISLDGG
;
A
#
# COMPACT_ATOMS: atom_id res chain seq x y z
N MET A 1 -5.80 10.80 -1.77
CA MET A 1 -4.52 11.03 -2.48
C MET A 1 -3.39 10.86 -1.48
N PHE A 2 -2.25 10.35 -1.94
CA PHE A 2 -1.10 9.98 -1.13
C PHE A 2 0.18 10.57 -1.74
N THR A 3 1.27 10.49 -0.99
CA THR A 3 2.58 11.04 -1.35
C THR A 3 3.58 9.95 -1.76
N GLY A 4 3.27 8.69 -1.41
CA GLY A 4 4.18 7.56 -1.57
C GLY A 4 5.34 7.58 -0.57
N ILE A 5 5.22 8.34 0.52
CA ILE A 5 6.13 8.27 1.66
C ILE A 5 5.46 7.42 2.73
N VAL A 6 5.91 6.16 2.83
CA VAL A 6 5.41 5.22 3.82
C VAL A 6 5.67 5.76 5.22
N GLN A 7 4.60 5.91 6.01
CA GLN A 7 4.65 6.51 7.35
C GLN A 7 4.91 5.46 8.44
N GLY A 8 4.75 4.18 8.12
CA GLY A 8 5.00 3.08 9.03
C GLY A 8 4.61 1.75 8.43
N THR A 9 4.63 0.73 9.26
CA THR A 9 4.15 -0.60 8.92
C THR A 9 3.10 -1.05 9.92
N ALA A 10 2.10 -1.79 9.45
CA ALA A 10 1.02 -2.32 10.29
C ALA A 10 0.91 -3.82 10.12
N LYS A 11 0.69 -4.52 11.23
CA LYS A 11 0.53 -5.98 11.24
C LYS A 11 -0.92 -6.35 10.98
N VAL A 12 -1.18 -7.30 10.09
CA VAL A 12 -2.50 -7.90 9.90
C VAL A 12 -2.80 -8.83 11.08
N VAL A 13 -3.74 -8.44 11.94
CA VAL A 13 -4.09 -9.19 13.16
C VAL A 13 -5.32 -10.05 13.01
N SER A 14 -6.18 -9.75 12.03
CA SER A 14 -7.34 -10.58 11.70
C SER A 14 -7.70 -10.48 10.22
N ILE A 15 -8.22 -11.59 9.71
CA ILE A 15 -8.78 -11.72 8.37
C ILE A 15 -10.11 -12.46 8.51
N ASP A 16 -11.17 -11.87 7.97
CA ASP A 16 -12.49 -12.51 7.87
C ASP A 16 -12.93 -12.58 6.40
N GLU A 17 -13.10 -13.80 5.89
CA GLU A 17 -13.49 -14.04 4.50
C GLU A 17 -15.01 -14.03 4.37
N LYS A 18 -15.55 -13.13 3.54
CA LYS A 18 -17.00 -13.00 3.33
C LYS A 18 -17.35 -13.25 1.86
N PRO A 19 -18.63 -13.49 1.52
CA PRO A 19 -19.01 -13.87 0.16
C PRO A 19 -18.60 -12.89 -0.95
N ASN A 20 -18.51 -11.58 -0.65
CA ASN A 20 -18.29 -10.52 -1.65
C ASN A 20 -17.02 -9.67 -1.40
N PHE A 21 -16.44 -9.77 -0.22
CA PHE A 21 -15.29 -8.97 0.20
C PHE A 21 -14.57 -9.72 1.33
N ARG A 22 -13.38 -9.25 1.70
CA ARG A 22 -12.61 -9.76 2.82
C ARG A 22 -12.35 -8.60 3.78
N THR A 23 -12.61 -8.80 5.06
CA THR A 23 -12.27 -7.80 6.08
C THR A 23 -10.86 -8.07 6.59
N HIS A 24 -10.00 -7.07 6.51
CA HIS A 24 -8.69 -7.08 7.17
C HIS A 24 -8.74 -6.18 8.39
N VAL A 25 -8.19 -6.65 9.50
CA VAL A 25 -7.92 -5.82 10.67
C VAL A 25 -6.41 -5.69 10.82
N VAL A 26 -5.92 -4.46 10.88
CA VAL A 26 -4.51 -4.17 11.09
C VAL A 26 -4.28 -3.45 12.41
N GLU A 27 -3.15 -3.74 13.03
CA GLU A 27 -2.65 -3.01 14.19
C GLU A 27 -1.84 -1.80 13.71
N LEU A 28 -2.43 -0.59 13.75
CA LEU A 28 -1.75 0.64 13.37
C LEU A 28 -0.84 1.15 14.49
N PRO A 29 0.32 1.75 14.16
CA PRO A 29 1.15 2.43 15.15
C PRO A 29 0.40 3.56 15.85
N GLU A 30 0.62 3.74 17.16
CA GLU A 30 -0.10 4.71 17.98
C GLU A 30 -0.05 6.14 17.42
N TYR A 31 1.10 6.56 16.89
CA TYR A 31 1.29 7.90 16.31
C TYR A 31 0.44 8.16 15.06
N MET A 32 -0.14 7.12 14.45
CA MET A 32 -1.01 7.25 13.28
C MET A 32 -2.50 7.33 13.66
N LEU A 33 -2.87 7.04 14.91
CA LEU A 33 -4.27 6.95 15.35
C LEU A 33 -4.95 8.31 15.51
N ASP A 34 -4.18 9.37 15.74
CA ASP A 34 -4.72 10.69 16.05
C ASP A 34 -5.61 11.23 14.92
N GLY A 35 -6.88 11.51 15.25
CA GLY A 35 -7.88 11.99 14.30
C GLY A 35 -8.17 11.04 13.13
N ILE A 36 -8.00 9.72 13.29
CA ILE A 36 -8.61 8.74 12.38
C ILE A 36 -10.11 8.66 12.67
N GLU A 37 -10.90 8.66 11.60
CA GLU A 37 -12.36 8.52 11.66
C GLU A 37 -12.78 7.41 10.68
N THR A 38 -13.93 6.79 10.95
CA THR A 38 -14.56 5.88 9.98
C THR A 38 -14.81 6.63 8.67
N GLY A 39 -14.46 6.03 7.53
CA GLY A 39 -14.47 6.70 6.24
C GLY A 39 -13.15 7.35 5.84
N ALA A 40 -12.16 7.44 6.75
CA ALA A 40 -10.82 7.90 6.40
C ALA A 40 -10.13 6.92 5.43
N SER A 41 -9.23 7.46 4.60
CA SER A 41 -8.45 6.67 3.65
C SER A 41 -7.03 6.42 4.14
N ILE A 42 -6.63 5.15 4.15
CA ILE A 42 -5.28 4.71 4.48
C ILE A 42 -4.82 3.75 3.39
N ALA A 43 -3.63 3.98 2.85
CA ALA A 43 -3.03 3.12 1.85
C ALA A 43 -2.37 1.91 2.53
N HIS A 44 -2.70 0.69 2.10
CA HIS A 44 -2.03 -0.54 2.48
C HIS A 44 -1.23 -1.05 1.29
N ASN A 45 0.10 -1.13 1.40
CA ASN A 45 0.98 -1.41 0.26
C ASN A 45 0.64 -0.51 -0.96
N GLY A 46 0.34 0.76 -0.68
CA GLY A 46 -0.04 1.74 -1.70
C GLY A 46 -1.48 1.60 -2.22
N CYS A 47 -2.26 0.60 -1.82
CA CYS A 47 -3.67 0.48 -2.19
C CYS A 47 -4.55 1.30 -1.24
N CYS A 48 -5.30 2.26 -1.77
CA CYS A 48 -6.23 3.09 -0.98
C CYS A 48 -7.38 2.25 -0.43
N LEU A 49 -7.47 2.14 0.89
CA LEU A 49 -8.58 1.48 1.57
C LEU A 49 -9.30 2.46 2.51
N THR A 50 -10.56 2.17 2.80
CA THR A 50 -11.41 2.99 3.66
C THR A 50 -11.57 2.33 5.02
N VAL A 51 -11.32 3.08 6.09
CA VAL A 51 -11.55 2.63 7.47
C VAL A 51 -13.03 2.35 7.68
N THR A 52 -13.38 1.11 8.05
CA THR A 52 -14.77 0.69 8.32
C THR A 52 -15.11 0.62 9.80
N GLU A 53 -14.12 0.32 10.65
CA GLU A 53 -14.28 0.23 12.10
C GLU A 53 -12.97 0.60 12.80
N ILE A 54 -13.07 1.18 14.00
CA ILE A 54 -11.95 1.59 14.85
C ILE A 54 -12.15 0.98 16.23
N ASN A 55 -11.21 0.14 16.65
CA ASN A 55 -11.18 -0.44 18.00
C ASN A 55 -9.77 -0.29 18.60
N GLY A 56 -9.54 0.84 19.28
CA GLY A 56 -8.20 1.19 19.77
C GLY A 56 -7.23 1.36 18.60
N ASN A 57 -6.15 0.57 18.60
CA ASN A 57 -5.18 0.54 17.50
C ASN A 57 -5.49 -0.52 16.42
N HIS A 58 -6.57 -1.28 16.58
CA HIS A 58 -7.05 -2.24 15.58
C HIS A 58 -8.05 -1.58 14.65
N ILE A 59 -7.67 -1.43 13.39
CA ILE A 59 -8.43 -0.71 12.37
C ILE A 59 -8.89 -1.70 11.29
N SER A 60 -10.19 -1.69 11.00
CA SER A 60 -10.81 -2.60 10.03
C SER A 60 -10.96 -1.95 8.66
N PHE A 61 -10.79 -2.76 7.62
CA PHE A 61 -10.93 -2.39 6.22
C PHE A 61 -11.64 -3.50 5.45
N ASP A 62 -12.61 -3.14 4.61
CA ASP A 62 -13.29 -4.09 3.73
C ASP A 62 -12.70 -4.02 2.32
N LEU A 63 -12.09 -5.11 1.89
CA LEU A 63 -11.43 -5.22 0.60
C LEU A 63 -12.32 -5.97 -0.39
N MET A 64 -12.71 -5.29 -1.47
CA MET A 64 -13.51 -5.87 -2.53
C MET A 64 -12.72 -6.97 -3.26
N LYS A 65 -13.43 -7.96 -3.83
CA LYS A 65 -12.80 -9.04 -4.61
C LYS A 65 -11.85 -8.53 -5.70
N GLU A 66 -12.20 -7.43 -6.37
CA GLU A 66 -11.34 -6.87 -7.40
C GLU A 66 -10.03 -6.32 -6.82
N THR A 67 -10.08 -5.62 -5.67
CA THR A 67 -8.89 -5.17 -4.94
C THR A 67 -8.00 -6.36 -4.56
N LEU A 68 -8.59 -7.42 -4.02
CA LEU A 68 -7.84 -8.63 -3.65
C LEU A 68 -7.21 -9.32 -4.87
N ARG A 69 -7.85 -9.24 -6.03
CA ARG A 69 -7.38 -9.86 -7.29
C ARG A 69 -6.20 -9.11 -7.91
N ILE A 70 -6.19 -7.78 -7.85
CA ILE A 70 -5.20 -6.93 -8.55
C ILE A 70 -4.05 -6.45 -7.66
N THR A 71 -4.03 -6.85 -6.39
CA THR A 71 -3.02 -6.45 -5.40
C THR A 71 -2.45 -7.67 -4.68
N ASN A 72 -1.31 -7.50 -3.99
CA ASN A 72 -0.77 -8.53 -3.11
C ASN A 72 -1.59 -8.72 -1.81
N LEU A 73 -2.60 -7.87 -1.55
CA LEU A 73 -3.41 -7.96 -0.34
C LEU A 73 -4.25 -9.25 -0.28
N GLY A 74 -4.56 -9.85 -1.45
CA GLY A 74 -5.21 -11.15 -1.53
C GLY A 74 -4.37 -12.30 -0.96
N GLU A 75 -3.04 -12.17 -0.98
CA GLU A 75 -2.09 -13.21 -0.60
C GLU A 75 -1.69 -13.15 0.88
N LEU A 76 -2.03 -12.07 1.58
CA LEU A 76 -1.67 -11.87 2.98
C LEU A 76 -2.32 -12.91 3.90
N ALA A 77 -1.60 -13.30 4.95
CA ALA A 77 -2.07 -14.09 6.08
C ALA A 77 -2.03 -13.27 7.39
N VAL A 78 -2.73 -13.77 8.41
CA VAL A 78 -2.64 -13.18 9.75
C VAL A 78 -1.20 -13.30 10.24
N GLY A 79 -0.62 -12.19 10.69
CA GLY A 79 0.77 -12.09 11.08
C GLY A 79 1.64 -11.30 10.09
N ASP A 80 1.21 -11.19 8.82
CA ASP A 80 1.92 -10.42 7.81
C ASP A 80 1.89 -8.93 8.10
N THR A 81 2.80 -8.19 7.46
CA THR A 81 2.97 -6.76 7.66
C THR A 81 2.79 -6.03 6.34
N VAL A 82 2.11 -4.88 6.39
CA VAL A 82 1.89 -4.01 5.23
C VAL A 82 2.48 -2.62 5.48
N ASN A 83 2.93 -1.97 4.42
CA ASN A 83 3.27 -0.55 4.44
C ASN A 83 1.98 0.26 4.60
N VAL A 84 2.00 1.28 5.46
CA VAL A 84 0.86 2.17 5.69
C VAL A 84 1.20 3.64 5.48
N GLU A 85 0.26 4.36 4.86
CA GLU A 85 0.31 5.81 4.66
C GLU A 85 -1.10 6.38 4.77
N ARG A 86 -1.31 7.41 5.59
CA ARG A 86 -2.59 8.13 5.63
C ARG A 86 -2.74 9.05 4.41
N ALA A 87 -3.97 9.24 3.96
CA ALA A 87 -4.23 10.22 2.91
C ALA A 87 -3.76 11.63 3.33
N ALA A 88 -3.09 12.32 2.42
CA ALA A 88 -2.57 13.66 2.66
C ALA A 88 -3.73 14.66 2.86
N LYS A 89 -3.58 15.56 3.83
CA LYS A 89 -4.47 16.68 4.08
C LYS A 89 -4.13 17.86 3.17
N PHE A 90 -5.02 18.83 3.10
CA PHE A 90 -4.78 20.05 2.34
C PHE A 90 -3.61 20.83 2.97
N SER A 91 -2.60 21.14 2.15
CA SER A 91 -1.32 21.78 2.54
C SER A 91 -0.26 20.86 3.15
N ASP A 92 -0.46 19.54 3.15
CA ASP A 92 0.61 18.61 3.49
C ASP A 92 1.74 18.68 2.43
N GLU A 93 2.97 18.51 2.89
CA GLU A 93 4.12 18.39 2.01
C GLU A 93 4.04 17.10 1.20
N ILE A 94 4.26 17.18 -0.11
CA ILE A 94 4.36 16.02 -1.00
C ILE A 94 5.86 15.73 -1.20
N GLY A 95 6.44 14.94 -0.28
CA GLY A 95 7.87 14.61 -0.31
C GLY A 95 8.26 13.58 -1.39
N GLY A 96 7.30 12.77 -1.84
CA GLY A 96 7.45 11.85 -2.97
C GLY A 96 6.75 12.39 -4.21
N HIS A 97 5.78 11.63 -4.72
CA HIS A 97 4.98 12.00 -5.89
C HIS A 97 3.49 11.87 -5.58
N LEU A 98 2.65 12.54 -6.37
CA LEU A 98 1.21 12.45 -6.18
C LEU A 98 0.70 11.06 -6.59
N MET A 99 0.29 10.26 -5.61
CA MET A 99 -0.20 8.90 -5.80
C MET A 99 -1.71 8.81 -5.56
N SER A 100 -2.44 8.12 -6.43
CA SER A 100 -3.89 7.93 -6.27
C SER A 100 -4.24 6.87 -5.23
N GLY A 101 -3.38 5.86 -5.08
CA GLY A 101 -3.66 4.63 -4.35
C GLY A 101 -4.46 3.59 -5.14
N HIS A 102 -4.64 3.79 -6.46
CA HIS A 102 -5.22 2.79 -7.35
C HIS A 102 -4.11 1.94 -7.98
N ILE A 103 -4.05 0.67 -7.59
CA ILE A 103 -3.03 -0.26 -8.09
C ILE A 103 -3.35 -0.66 -9.53
N MET A 104 -2.36 -0.52 -10.42
CA MET A 104 -2.51 -0.88 -11.84
C MET A 104 -2.22 -2.36 -12.10
N THR A 105 -1.21 -2.91 -11.43
CA THR A 105 -0.74 -4.28 -11.62
C THR A 105 0.18 -4.68 -10.48
N THR A 106 0.49 -5.97 -10.39
CA THR A 106 1.55 -6.51 -9.53
C THR A 106 2.82 -6.74 -10.34
N ALA A 107 3.94 -6.93 -9.63
CA ALA A 107 5.20 -7.28 -10.24
C ALA A 107 5.95 -8.29 -9.37
N GLU A 108 6.66 -9.21 -10.02
CA GLU A 108 7.51 -10.18 -9.35
C GLU A 108 8.90 -9.57 -9.11
N VAL A 109 9.47 -9.78 -7.92
CA VAL A 109 10.87 -9.43 -7.66
C VAL A 109 11.76 -10.45 -8.36
N ALA A 110 12.36 -10.04 -9.49
CA ALA A 110 13.20 -10.91 -10.32
C ALA A 110 14.65 -10.98 -9.83
N LYS A 111 15.15 -9.91 -9.19
CA LYS A 111 16.52 -9.85 -8.69
C LYS A 111 16.66 -8.81 -7.60
N ILE A 112 17.49 -9.10 -6.59
CA ILE A 112 17.94 -8.13 -5.59
C ILE A 112 19.46 -8.13 -5.56
N ILE A 113 20.08 -6.96 -5.68
CA ILE A 113 21.51 -6.75 -5.43
C ILE A 113 21.62 -5.82 -4.23
N THR A 114 22.22 -6.31 -3.15
CA THR A 114 22.49 -5.53 -1.94
C THR A 114 23.94 -5.05 -1.96
N SER A 115 24.13 -3.75 -1.78
CA SER A 115 25.43 -3.14 -1.46
C SER A 115 25.37 -2.55 -0.06
N GLU A 116 26.51 -2.03 0.42
CA GLU A 116 26.63 -1.48 1.77
C GLU A 116 25.55 -0.44 2.11
N ASN A 117 25.25 0.45 1.16
CA ASN A 117 24.34 1.59 1.37
C ASN A 117 23.12 1.59 0.44
N ASN A 118 22.91 0.54 -0.36
CA ASN A 118 21.82 0.53 -1.34
C ASN A 118 21.31 -0.89 -1.64
N ARG A 119 20.07 -0.96 -2.13
CA ARG A 119 19.50 -2.15 -2.76
C ARG A 119 19.00 -1.79 -4.15
N GLN A 120 19.49 -2.51 -5.14
CA GLN A 120 18.92 -2.48 -6.48
C GLN A 120 17.97 -3.66 -6.62
N ILE A 121 16.74 -3.40 -7.03
CA ILE A 121 15.69 -4.40 -7.15
C ILE A 121 15.15 -4.36 -8.58
N TRP A 122 15.15 -5.50 -9.25
CA TRP A 122 14.55 -5.66 -10.56
C TRP A 122 13.19 -6.29 -10.41
N PHE A 123 12.20 -5.66 -11.04
CA PHE A 123 10.83 -6.12 -11.04
C PHE A 123 10.46 -6.60 -12.44
N LYS A 124 9.74 -7.71 -12.51
CA LYS A 124 9.09 -8.19 -13.72
C LYS A 124 7.60 -7.89 -13.60
N VAL A 125 7.13 -6.91 -14.35
CA VAL A 125 5.72 -6.49 -14.36
C VAL A 125 4.86 -7.65 -14.87
N GLN A 126 3.75 -7.93 -14.16
CA GLN A 126 2.85 -9.03 -14.50
C GLN A 126 2.16 -8.80 -15.85
N ASP A 127 1.78 -7.55 -16.14
CA ASP A 127 1.25 -7.12 -17.44
C ASP A 127 2.30 -6.31 -18.24
N PRO A 128 2.97 -6.93 -19.23
CA PRO A 128 3.95 -6.25 -20.07
C PRO A 128 3.38 -5.05 -20.85
N ALA A 129 2.06 -4.99 -21.10
CA ALA A 129 1.44 -3.88 -21.82
C ALA A 129 1.52 -2.56 -21.04
N LEU A 130 1.73 -2.62 -19.71
CA LEU A 130 1.89 -1.45 -18.85
C LEU A 130 3.31 -0.86 -18.88
N MET A 131 4.29 -1.55 -19.44
CA MET A 131 5.68 -1.06 -19.54
C MET A 131 5.78 0.29 -20.27
N LYS A 132 4.86 0.58 -21.19
CA LYS A 132 4.81 1.88 -21.90
C LYS A 132 4.52 3.09 -21.00
N TYR A 133 4.06 2.86 -19.77
CA TYR A 133 3.81 3.91 -18.76
C TYR A 133 4.96 4.04 -17.76
N ILE A 134 5.95 3.14 -17.80
CA ILE A 134 7.13 3.17 -16.95
C ILE A 134 8.26 3.82 -17.75
N LEU A 135 8.59 5.05 -17.41
CA LEU A 135 9.55 5.87 -18.15
C LEU A 135 10.91 5.87 -17.45
N TYR A 136 11.99 5.91 -18.24
CA TYR A 136 13.34 6.14 -17.71
C TYR A 136 13.39 7.50 -17.01
N LYS A 137 13.83 7.52 -15.75
CA LYS A 137 13.77 8.69 -14.84
C LYS A 137 12.35 9.24 -14.60
N GLY A 138 11.32 8.44 -14.87
CA GLY A 138 9.98 8.68 -14.33
C GLY A 138 9.90 8.23 -12.88
N PHE A 139 8.73 8.36 -12.26
CA PHE A 139 8.47 7.83 -10.93
C PHE A 139 7.48 6.66 -10.98
N ILE A 140 7.53 5.80 -9.97
CA ILE A 140 6.62 4.67 -9.81
C ILE A 140 6.35 4.44 -8.32
N GLY A 141 5.14 3.96 -8.00
CA GLY A 141 4.80 3.48 -6.66
C GLY A 141 4.94 1.96 -6.59
N ILE A 142 5.73 1.46 -5.64
CA ILE A 142 5.85 0.02 -5.35
C ILE A 142 5.51 -0.18 -3.89
N ASP A 143 4.45 -0.94 -3.60
CA ASP A 143 3.93 -1.15 -2.23
C ASP A 143 3.79 0.14 -1.40
N GLY A 144 3.35 1.22 -2.05
CA GLY A 144 3.17 2.54 -1.42
C GLY A 144 4.44 3.38 -1.32
N ILE A 145 5.59 2.89 -1.78
CA ILE A 145 6.85 3.62 -1.80
C ILE A 145 7.00 4.31 -3.15
N SER A 146 7.14 5.63 -3.14
CA SER A 146 7.49 6.42 -4.31
C SER A 146 8.98 6.24 -4.63
N LEU A 147 9.29 5.83 -5.85
CA LEU A 147 10.64 5.58 -6.32
C LEU A 147 10.85 6.24 -7.68
N ASP A 148 12.07 6.72 -7.91
CA ASP A 148 12.52 7.15 -9.23
C ASP A 148 12.99 5.94 -10.04
N GLY A 149 12.43 5.76 -11.23
CA GLY A 149 12.78 4.69 -12.16
C GLY A 149 14.16 4.91 -12.78
N GLY A 150 15.06 3.94 -12.57
CA GLY A 150 16.37 3.85 -13.23
C GLY A 150 16.37 2.99 -14.48
#